data_AF-A0A0R1PBS5-F1
#
_entry.id   AF-A0A0R1PBS5-F1
#
_cell.length_a   1.000
_cell.length_b   1.000
_cell.length_c   1.000
_cell.angle_alpha   90.00
_cell.angle_beta   90.00
_cell.angle_gamma   90.00
#
_symmetry.space_group_name_H-M   'P 1'
#
loop_
_entity.id
_entity.type
_entity.pdbx_description
1 polymer ?
#
loop_
_entity_poly.entity_id
_entity_poly.type
_entity_poly.pdbx_seq_one_letter_code
_entity_poly.pdbx_strand_id
1 'polypeptide(L)'
;MNNKLPKLPRKLKSKLDKTRTTRGADDSQIFQNRVARNNTVLIPYRELKSKETIANSIKEKDFFENGYIVLIDPADYFDVKEKDNFKKYNLNLGHNALIFFRTRNEWNQYHDSLIKKGFKPANNRQDPLGGEYVARIPAITTRGKKGDKIYYGYTSKQNKGAGIRLYEYSSRENSKLCELQLEAFFWHCRDAESVMEKAEMKKEDIQIRKKAIINEAKNKGLLDYKKIVDARIMNYDHITICPLCLEELSAEGFITNLDIPEGREVPDLTVTQNNLFHIQPVTYGEYNHKPYNLGWGHHYCNVVVREISISDTLKWMQYVLDKNKDFTRNSQ
;
A
#
# COMPACT_ATOMS: atom_id res chain seq x y z
N MET A 1 -35.14 -0.59 -7.49
CA MET A 1 -35.01 0.75 -6.87
C MET A 1 -33.61 0.86 -6.28
N ASN A 2 -32.73 1.68 -6.86
CA ASN A 2 -31.39 1.94 -6.31
C ASN A 2 -31.53 2.84 -5.08
N ASN A 3 -31.80 2.24 -3.91
CA ASN A 3 -31.80 3.00 -2.67
C ASN A 3 -30.35 3.34 -2.31
N LYS A 4 -29.93 4.55 -2.67
CA LYS A 4 -28.62 5.10 -2.32
C LYS A 4 -28.51 5.12 -0.80
N LEU A 5 -27.53 4.41 -0.24
CA LEU A 5 -27.30 4.41 1.21
C LEU A 5 -27.08 5.84 1.73
N PRO A 6 -27.52 6.15 2.97
CA PRO A 6 -27.24 7.42 3.62
C PRO A 6 -25.75 7.77 3.58
N LYS A 7 -25.41 9.06 3.48
CA LYS A 7 -24.01 9.50 3.33
C LYS A 7 -23.28 9.44 4.68
N LEU A 8 -22.02 9.01 4.66
CA LEU A 8 -21.12 9.13 5.81
C LEU A 8 -20.54 10.54 5.91
N PRO A 9 -20.12 10.97 7.12
CA PRO A 9 -19.29 12.15 7.29
C PRO A 9 -18.04 12.12 6.40
N ARG A 10 -17.66 13.28 5.86
CA ARG A 10 -16.61 13.41 4.84
C ARG A 10 -15.28 12.77 5.24
N LYS A 11 -14.86 12.93 6.51
CA LYS A 11 -13.58 12.37 7.01
C LYS A 11 -13.59 10.84 6.99
N LEU A 12 -14.66 10.22 7.50
CA LEU A 12 -14.82 8.76 7.47
C LEU A 12 -14.90 8.24 6.04
N LYS A 13 -15.70 8.87 5.16
CA LYS A 13 -15.78 8.47 3.76
C LYS A 13 -14.42 8.57 3.06
N SER A 14 -13.68 9.65 3.28
CA SER A 14 -12.33 9.82 2.72
C SER A 14 -11.35 8.75 3.21
N LYS A 15 -11.46 8.29 4.46
CA LYS A 15 -10.63 7.18 4.97
C LYS A 15 -10.94 5.87 4.26
N LEU A 16 -12.23 5.55 4.11
CA LEU A 16 -12.67 4.37 3.38
C LEU A 16 -12.20 4.44 1.92
N ASP A 17 -12.37 5.59 1.24
CA ASP A 17 -11.90 5.77 -0.14
C ASP A 17 -10.39 5.59 -0.27
N LYS A 18 -9.61 6.12 0.67
CA LYS A 18 -8.14 6.00 0.69
C LYS A 18 -7.68 4.54 0.79
N THR A 19 -8.48 3.63 1.35
CA THR A 19 -8.12 2.21 1.44
C THR A 19 -7.96 1.57 0.06
N ARG A 20 -8.71 2.05 -0.95
CA ARG A 20 -8.70 1.56 -2.33
C ARG A 20 -7.56 2.10 -3.18
N THR A 21 -6.79 3.04 -2.64
CA THR A 21 -5.67 3.68 -3.34
C THR A 21 -4.35 3.29 -2.70
N THR A 22 -3.29 3.34 -3.50
CA THR A 22 -1.92 3.10 -3.06
C THR A 22 -1.39 4.24 -2.18
N ARG A 23 -0.21 4.03 -1.60
CA ARG A 23 0.50 5.08 -0.86
C ARG A 23 0.92 6.22 -1.81
N GLY A 24 1.35 7.33 -1.20
CA GLY A 24 1.94 8.42 -1.96
C GLY A 24 3.22 7.99 -2.68
N ALA A 25 3.54 8.66 -3.78
CA ALA A 25 4.82 8.50 -4.48
C ALA A 25 5.41 9.88 -4.77
N ASP A 26 6.73 10.01 -4.53
CA ASP A 26 7.49 11.22 -4.84
C ASP A 26 7.85 11.28 -6.33
N ASP A 27 8.10 12.49 -6.83
CA ASP A 27 8.57 12.81 -8.18
C ASP A 27 9.83 12.04 -8.61
N SER A 28 10.66 11.70 -7.64
CA SER A 28 11.88 10.90 -7.80
C SER A 28 11.62 9.41 -8.02
N GLN A 29 10.39 8.95 -7.81
CA GLN A 29 10.04 7.54 -7.95
C GLN A 29 9.39 7.25 -9.30
N ILE A 30 9.40 5.96 -9.69
CA ILE A 30 8.69 5.48 -10.88
C ILE A 30 7.21 5.19 -10.61
N PHE A 31 6.78 5.23 -9.34
CA PHE A 31 5.42 4.86 -8.96
C PHE A 31 4.43 6.01 -9.20
N GLN A 32 3.18 5.66 -9.49
CA GLN A 32 2.07 6.61 -9.55
C GLN A 32 1.57 6.97 -8.14
N ASN A 33 1.26 8.25 -7.95
CA ASN A 33 0.78 8.78 -6.68
C ASN A 33 -0.74 8.54 -6.52
N ARG A 34 -1.15 7.87 -5.44
CA ARG A 34 -2.57 7.73 -5.03
C ARG A 34 -3.52 7.22 -6.13
N VAL A 35 -3.12 6.16 -6.82
CA VAL A 35 -3.94 5.48 -7.83
C VAL A 35 -4.60 4.23 -7.26
N ALA A 36 -5.56 3.66 -7.98
CA ALA A 36 -6.22 2.41 -7.59
C ALA A 36 -5.21 1.25 -7.44
N ARG A 37 -5.46 0.36 -6.48
CA ARG A 37 -4.59 -0.80 -6.19
C ARG A 37 -4.57 -1.88 -7.26
N ASN A 38 -5.52 -1.84 -8.19
CA ASN A 38 -5.58 -2.76 -9.33
C ASN A 38 -4.90 -2.19 -10.58
N ASN A 39 -4.27 -1.01 -10.50
CA ASN A 39 -3.60 -0.37 -11.63
C ASN A 39 -2.33 -1.14 -12.05
N THR A 40 -1.73 -0.76 -13.19
CA THR A 40 -0.52 -1.36 -13.79
C THR A 40 0.54 -1.65 -12.73
N VAL A 41 0.98 -2.90 -12.64
CA VAL A 41 1.89 -3.34 -11.58
C VAL A 41 3.34 -3.31 -12.03
N LEU A 42 4.21 -2.67 -11.24
CA LEU A 42 5.66 -2.68 -11.49
C LEU A 42 6.32 -3.81 -10.71
N ILE A 43 6.90 -4.77 -11.44
CA ILE A 43 7.49 -6.00 -10.91
C ILE A 43 9.02 -5.89 -11.02
N PRO A 44 9.77 -5.80 -9.92
CA PRO A 44 11.22 -5.88 -10.00
C PRO A 44 11.64 -7.28 -10.48
N TYR A 45 12.48 -7.36 -11.50
CA TYR A 45 12.92 -8.63 -12.10
C TYR A 45 13.52 -9.60 -11.07
N ARG A 46 14.32 -9.07 -10.12
CA ARG A 46 14.88 -9.85 -9.02
C ARG A 46 13.83 -10.58 -8.16
N GLU A 47 12.66 -9.98 -7.96
CA GLU A 47 11.57 -10.58 -7.16
C GLU A 47 10.84 -11.64 -8.00
N LEU A 48 10.65 -11.38 -9.30
CA LEU A 48 10.07 -12.35 -10.23
C LEU A 48 10.94 -13.63 -10.31
N LYS A 49 12.27 -13.47 -10.30
CA LYS A 49 13.22 -14.59 -10.33
C LYS A 49 13.25 -15.37 -9.02
N SER A 50 13.15 -14.68 -7.88
CA SER A 50 13.32 -15.30 -6.56
C SER A 50 12.03 -15.89 -5.98
N LYS A 51 10.85 -15.49 -6.47
CA LYS A 51 9.56 -15.92 -5.89
C LYS A 51 8.66 -16.58 -6.92
N GLU A 52 8.40 -17.87 -6.71
CA GLU A 52 7.51 -18.66 -7.55
C GLU A 52 6.07 -18.13 -7.56
N THR A 53 5.59 -17.58 -6.44
CA THR A 53 4.25 -16.96 -6.36
C THR A 53 4.09 -15.83 -7.38
N ILE A 54 5.09 -14.96 -7.52
CA ILE A 54 5.08 -13.87 -8.51
C ILE A 54 5.17 -14.43 -9.93
N ALA A 55 6.02 -15.43 -10.14
CA ALA A 55 6.17 -16.08 -11.44
C ALA A 55 4.86 -16.76 -11.91
N ASN A 56 4.08 -17.33 -10.98
CA ASN A 56 2.79 -17.91 -11.28
C ASN A 56 1.74 -16.82 -11.55
N SER A 57 1.73 -15.73 -10.77
CA SER A 57 0.84 -14.60 -10.99
C SER A 57 0.96 -13.94 -12.36
N ILE A 58 2.16 -13.86 -12.95
CA ILE A 58 2.32 -13.29 -14.30
C ILE A 58 1.89 -14.24 -15.44
N LYS A 59 1.78 -15.54 -15.16
CA LYS A 59 1.33 -16.57 -16.12
C LYS A 59 -0.19 -16.71 -16.10
N GLU A 60 -0.81 -16.46 -14.96
CA GLU A 60 -2.26 -16.46 -14.84
C GLU A 60 -2.85 -15.26 -15.59
N LYS A 61 -3.68 -15.58 -16.58
CA LYS A 61 -4.36 -14.57 -17.38
C LYS A 61 -5.23 -13.68 -16.48
N ASP A 62 -5.17 -12.38 -16.69
CA ASP A 62 -5.97 -11.38 -15.99
C ASP A 62 -5.76 -11.30 -14.47
N PHE A 63 -4.74 -11.99 -13.91
CA PHE A 63 -4.39 -11.87 -12.48
C PHE A 63 -4.12 -10.42 -12.10
N PHE A 64 -3.34 -9.71 -12.94
CA PHE A 64 -3.15 -8.26 -12.87
C PHE A 64 -4.12 -7.56 -13.82
N GLU A 65 -5.23 -7.03 -13.27
CA GLU A 65 -6.35 -6.51 -14.07
C GLU A 65 -5.98 -5.41 -15.08
N ASN A 66 -4.94 -4.61 -14.79
CA ASN A 66 -4.45 -3.56 -15.69
C ASN A 66 -3.01 -3.83 -16.19
N GLY A 67 -2.62 -5.11 -16.23
CA GLY A 67 -1.31 -5.55 -16.70
C GLY A 67 -0.18 -5.26 -15.72
N TYR A 68 1.03 -5.58 -16.19
CA TYR A 68 2.26 -5.40 -15.43
C TYR A 68 3.41 -4.96 -16.33
N ILE A 69 4.45 -4.39 -15.71
CA ILE A 69 5.72 -4.04 -16.34
C ILE A 69 6.83 -4.60 -15.47
N VAL A 70 7.67 -5.45 -16.05
CA VAL A 70 8.87 -5.97 -15.37
C VAL A 70 10.01 -4.96 -15.49
N LEU A 71 10.56 -4.56 -14.35
CA LEU A 71 11.70 -3.64 -14.25
C LEU A 71 12.98 -4.46 -14.12
N ILE A 72 13.77 -4.49 -15.19
CA ILE A 72 15.03 -5.23 -15.31
C ILE A 72 16.18 -4.29 -14.95
N ASP A 73 17.06 -4.72 -14.05
CA ASP A 73 18.26 -3.94 -13.73
C ASP A 73 19.21 -3.97 -14.94
N PRO A 74 19.92 -2.87 -15.26
CA PRO A 74 20.81 -2.83 -16.42
C PRO A 74 21.83 -3.97 -16.45
N ALA A 75 22.41 -4.30 -15.29
CA ALA A 75 23.35 -5.41 -15.17
C ALA A 75 22.75 -6.76 -15.60
N ASP A 76 21.51 -7.05 -15.20
CA ASP A 76 20.80 -8.28 -15.59
C ASP A 76 20.52 -8.31 -17.10
N TYR A 77 20.15 -7.16 -17.69
CA TYR A 77 19.89 -7.10 -19.13
C TYR A 77 21.14 -7.37 -19.98
N PHE A 78 22.29 -6.88 -19.55
CA PHE A 78 23.56 -7.08 -20.26
C PHE A 78 24.26 -8.41 -19.90
N ASP A 79 23.77 -9.15 -18.91
CA ASP A 79 24.27 -10.49 -18.59
C ASP A 79 23.72 -11.53 -19.57
N VAL A 80 24.62 -12.18 -20.31
CA VAL A 80 24.28 -13.23 -21.26
C VAL A 80 23.59 -14.42 -20.58
N LYS A 81 23.90 -14.68 -19.30
CA LYS A 81 23.31 -15.77 -18.51
C LYS A 81 21.82 -15.57 -18.23
N GLU A 82 21.32 -14.34 -18.30
CA GLU A 82 19.91 -14.03 -18.01
C GLU A 82 18.98 -14.17 -19.24
N LYS A 83 19.53 -14.35 -20.45
CA LYS A 83 18.74 -14.46 -21.68
C LYS A 83 17.70 -15.59 -21.63
N ASP A 84 18.06 -16.73 -21.06
CA ASP A 84 17.15 -17.88 -20.96
C ASP A 84 16.05 -17.63 -19.92
N ASN A 85 16.34 -16.89 -18.85
CA ASN A 85 15.32 -16.46 -17.89
C ASN A 85 14.33 -15.49 -18.52
N PHE A 86 14.78 -14.53 -19.34
CA PHE A 86 13.87 -13.63 -20.05
C PHE A 86 12.91 -14.38 -20.96
N LYS A 87 13.40 -15.41 -21.69
CA LYS A 87 12.53 -16.30 -22.48
C LYS A 87 11.56 -17.09 -21.61
N LYS A 88 12.04 -17.67 -20.51
CA LYS A 88 11.22 -18.45 -19.54
C LYS A 88 10.03 -17.63 -19.02
N TYR A 89 10.22 -16.35 -18.77
CA TYR A 89 9.18 -15.45 -18.28
C TYR A 89 8.47 -14.66 -19.39
N ASN A 90 8.76 -14.94 -20.66
CA ASN A 90 8.23 -14.23 -21.83
C ASN A 90 8.38 -12.69 -21.73
N LEU A 91 9.57 -12.24 -21.33
CA LEU A 91 9.88 -10.82 -21.17
C LEU A 91 10.37 -10.22 -22.51
N ASN A 92 9.61 -9.25 -22.99
CA ASN A 92 9.85 -8.52 -24.23
C ASN A 92 10.01 -7.03 -23.89
N LEU A 93 11.22 -6.50 -24.12
CA LEU A 93 11.49 -5.09 -23.87
C LEU A 93 10.58 -4.20 -24.71
N GLY A 94 10.05 -3.16 -24.07
CA GLY A 94 9.11 -2.22 -24.70
C GLY A 94 7.68 -2.72 -24.80
N HIS A 95 7.39 -3.96 -24.40
CA HIS A 95 6.05 -4.54 -24.40
C HIS A 95 5.54 -4.83 -22.99
N ASN A 96 6.26 -5.67 -22.24
CA ASN A 96 5.96 -6.01 -20.84
C ASN A 96 7.17 -5.90 -19.91
N ALA A 97 8.31 -5.41 -20.42
CA ALA A 97 9.53 -5.20 -19.65
C ALA A 97 10.23 -3.90 -20.03
N LEU A 98 10.91 -3.28 -19.07
CA LEU A 98 11.74 -2.10 -19.23
C LEU A 98 13.07 -2.27 -18.51
N ILE A 99 14.14 -1.71 -19.07
CA ILE A 99 15.40 -1.51 -18.34
C ILE A 99 15.23 -0.32 -17.39
N PHE A 100 15.47 -0.51 -16.09
CA PHE A 100 15.25 0.52 -15.08
C PHE A 100 16.55 1.01 -14.43
N PHE A 101 16.93 2.24 -14.72
CA PHE A 101 18.08 2.90 -14.11
C PHE A 101 17.70 3.61 -12.80
N ARG A 102 18.39 3.24 -11.72
CA ARG A 102 18.17 3.78 -10.37
C ARG A 102 19.39 4.52 -9.83
N THR A 103 20.59 4.14 -10.27
CA THR A 103 21.84 4.73 -9.80
C THR A 103 22.61 5.44 -10.91
N ARG A 104 23.45 6.40 -10.52
CA ARG A 104 24.35 7.10 -11.45
C ARG A 104 25.38 6.16 -12.07
N ASN A 105 25.84 5.17 -11.30
CA ASN A 105 26.80 4.18 -11.77
C ASN A 105 26.22 3.33 -12.90
N GLU A 106 25.01 2.81 -12.70
CA GLU A 106 24.26 2.08 -13.75
C GLU A 106 24.13 2.93 -15.03
N TRP A 107 23.75 4.21 -14.88
CA TRP A 107 23.59 5.10 -16.02
C TRP A 107 24.88 5.28 -16.81
N ASN A 108 25.96 5.67 -16.13
CA ASN A 108 27.25 5.93 -16.78
C ASN A 108 27.81 4.67 -17.46
N GLN A 109 27.56 3.50 -16.89
CA GLN A 109 28.09 2.25 -17.42
C GLN A 109 27.32 1.74 -18.64
N TYR A 110 25.99 1.85 -18.65
CA TYR A 110 25.16 1.12 -19.61
C TYR A 110 24.38 2.01 -20.58
N HIS A 111 24.13 3.29 -20.26
CA HIS A 111 23.22 4.14 -21.03
C HIS A 111 23.67 4.35 -22.48
N ASP A 112 24.95 4.66 -22.72
CA ASP A 112 25.47 4.91 -24.08
C ASP A 112 25.31 3.70 -25.00
N SER A 113 25.43 2.49 -24.44
CA SER A 113 25.22 1.23 -25.16
C SER A 113 23.76 1.06 -25.59
N LEU A 114 22.79 1.56 -24.81
CA LEU A 114 21.37 1.54 -25.20
C LEU A 114 21.06 2.55 -26.29
N ILE A 115 21.61 3.76 -26.19
CA ILE A 115 21.40 4.80 -27.20
C ILE A 115 21.98 4.38 -28.56
N LYS A 116 23.15 3.74 -28.57
CA LYS A 116 23.73 3.15 -29.80
C LYS A 116 22.84 2.08 -30.43
N LYS A 117 22.01 1.38 -29.64
CA LYS A 117 21.00 0.42 -30.11
C LYS A 117 19.68 1.08 -30.54
N GLY A 118 19.56 2.41 -30.45
CA GLY A 118 18.36 3.15 -30.82
C GLY A 118 17.24 3.14 -29.77
N PHE A 119 17.52 2.71 -28.54
CA PHE A 119 16.52 2.60 -27.49
C PHE A 119 16.01 3.97 -27.05
N LYS A 120 14.73 4.04 -26.71
CA LYS A 120 14.01 5.26 -26.33
C LYS A 120 13.36 5.11 -24.95
N PRO A 121 13.14 6.23 -24.24
CA PRO A 121 12.50 6.19 -22.94
C PRO A 121 11.00 5.88 -23.07
N ALA A 122 10.51 4.96 -22.25
CA ALA A 122 9.11 4.53 -22.23
C ALA A 122 8.14 5.64 -21.77
N ASN A 123 6.96 5.68 -22.37
CA ASN A 123 5.95 6.69 -22.08
C ASN A 123 4.50 6.16 -22.16
N ASN A 124 4.30 4.84 -22.17
CA ASN A 124 2.97 4.24 -22.08
C ASN A 124 2.96 3.17 -20.98
N ARG A 125 1.84 3.03 -20.28
CA ARG A 125 1.69 2.04 -19.17
C ARG A 125 1.13 0.70 -19.67
N GLN A 126 0.63 0.69 -20.89
CA GLN A 126 0.05 -0.48 -21.54
C GLN A 126 0.92 -0.87 -22.72
N ASP A 127 0.91 -2.15 -23.07
CA ASP A 127 1.63 -2.68 -24.23
C ASP A 127 1.07 -2.06 -25.53
N PRO A 128 1.90 -1.48 -26.41
CA PRO A 128 3.35 -1.25 -26.27
C PRO A 128 3.68 -0.04 -25.39
N LEU A 129 4.75 -0.16 -24.60
CA LEU A 129 5.19 0.80 -23.57
C LEU A 129 5.80 2.09 -24.15
N GLY A 130 5.98 2.17 -25.47
CA GLY A 130 6.50 3.34 -26.18
C GLY A 130 8.00 3.58 -26.05
N GLY A 131 8.73 2.63 -25.47
CA GLY A 131 10.20 2.65 -25.32
C GLY A 131 10.67 1.52 -24.42
N GLU A 132 11.99 1.32 -24.34
CA GLU A 132 12.62 0.12 -23.75
C GLU A 132 13.24 0.38 -22.38
N TYR A 133 13.36 1.66 -21.97
CA TYR A 133 13.99 1.99 -20.70
C TYR A 133 13.30 3.15 -19.95
N VAL A 134 13.61 3.25 -18.67
CA VAL A 134 13.16 4.32 -17.77
C VAL A 134 14.27 4.63 -16.77
N ALA A 135 14.39 5.89 -16.35
CA ALA A 135 15.39 6.31 -15.38
C ALA A 135 14.80 7.20 -14.29
N ARG A 136 15.17 6.91 -13.04
CA ARG A 136 14.83 7.68 -11.85
C ARG A 136 16.04 7.77 -10.94
N ILE A 137 16.95 8.69 -11.28
CA ILE A 137 18.20 8.89 -10.53
C ILE A 137 18.16 10.28 -9.90
N PRO A 138 18.22 10.40 -8.56
CA PRO A 138 18.20 11.69 -7.88
C PRO A 138 19.45 12.50 -8.21
N ALA A 139 19.37 13.81 -7.94
CA ALA A 139 20.52 14.69 -8.00
C ALA A 139 21.53 14.33 -6.90
N ILE A 140 22.81 14.61 -7.15
CA ILE A 140 23.90 14.48 -6.18
C ILE A 140 24.54 15.85 -5.93
N THR A 141 25.40 15.96 -4.92
CA THR A 141 26.00 17.23 -4.48
C THR A 141 26.98 17.85 -5.47
N THR A 142 27.39 17.12 -6.52
CA THR A 142 28.26 17.62 -7.58
C THR A 142 27.59 18.77 -8.35
N ARG A 143 28.29 19.91 -8.53
CA ARG A 143 27.74 21.05 -9.26
C ARG A 143 27.64 20.79 -10.77
N GLY A 144 26.60 21.36 -11.39
CA GLY A 144 26.37 21.35 -12.83
C GLY A 144 25.78 20.04 -13.36
N LYS A 145 25.72 19.90 -14.69
CA LYS A 145 25.04 18.80 -15.41
C LYS A 145 25.43 17.39 -14.96
N LYS A 146 26.63 17.20 -14.39
CA LYS A 146 27.09 15.91 -13.85
C LYS A 146 26.35 15.48 -12.57
N GLY A 147 25.84 16.43 -11.78
CA GLY A 147 25.09 16.17 -10.56
C GLY A 147 23.58 16.31 -10.68
N ASP A 148 23.07 16.83 -11.80
CA ASP A 148 21.63 16.99 -12.01
C ASP A 148 20.87 15.66 -12.00
N LYS A 149 19.59 15.70 -11.65
CA LYS A 149 18.69 14.53 -11.71
C LYS A 149 18.59 13.97 -13.14
N ILE A 150 18.53 12.65 -13.27
CA ILE A 150 18.35 11.96 -14.56
C ILE A 150 17.01 11.26 -14.53
N TYR A 151 15.99 11.93 -15.08
CA TYR A 151 14.63 11.40 -15.20
C TYR A 151 14.25 11.24 -16.67
N TYR A 152 14.07 10.00 -17.08
CA TYR A 152 13.62 9.63 -18.43
C TYR A 152 12.44 8.68 -18.32
N GLY A 153 11.46 8.87 -19.21
CA GLY A 153 10.21 8.11 -19.25
C GLY A 153 9.23 8.49 -18.13
N TYR A 154 7.93 8.55 -18.43
CA TYR A 154 6.86 8.89 -17.47
C TYR A 154 7.10 10.20 -16.67
N THR A 155 7.65 11.23 -17.30
CA THR A 155 8.02 12.50 -16.64
C THR A 155 7.04 13.64 -16.88
N SER A 156 6.11 13.51 -17.84
CA SER A 156 5.12 14.54 -18.11
C SER A 156 4.07 14.63 -17.00
N LYS A 157 3.44 15.79 -16.82
CA LYS A 157 2.41 16.00 -15.79
C LYS A 157 1.26 14.98 -15.91
N GLN A 158 0.83 14.67 -17.14
CA GLN A 158 -0.28 13.75 -17.42
C GLN A 158 0.12 12.27 -17.34
N ASN A 159 1.41 11.96 -17.50
CA ASN A 159 1.91 10.59 -17.55
C ASN A 159 2.98 10.31 -16.49
N LYS A 160 2.82 10.91 -15.31
CA LYS A 160 3.78 10.73 -14.23
C LYS A 160 3.65 9.36 -13.58
N GLY A 161 4.77 8.66 -13.47
CA GLY A 161 4.86 7.30 -12.91
C GLY A 161 4.26 6.23 -13.83
N ALA A 162 4.83 5.04 -13.80
CA ALA A 162 4.51 3.93 -14.69
C ALA A 162 3.47 2.96 -14.12
N GLY A 163 3.30 2.91 -12.80
CA GLY A 163 2.39 1.97 -12.15
C GLY A 163 2.50 1.97 -10.63
N ILE A 164 2.01 0.92 -9.99
CA ILE A 164 2.05 0.72 -8.54
C ILE A 164 3.16 -0.25 -8.12
N ARG A 165 3.48 -0.27 -6.83
CA ARG A 165 4.40 -1.28 -6.28
C ARG A 165 3.70 -2.64 -6.27
N LEU A 166 4.40 -3.70 -6.68
CA LEU A 166 3.84 -5.06 -6.72
C LEU A 166 3.18 -5.51 -5.42
N TYR A 167 3.81 -5.25 -4.28
CA TYR A 167 3.23 -5.65 -3.00
C TYR A 167 1.92 -4.90 -2.67
N GLU A 168 1.67 -3.72 -3.24
CA GLU A 168 0.43 -2.95 -3.00
C GLU A 168 -0.78 -3.46 -3.79
N TYR A 169 -0.58 -4.40 -4.73
CA TYR A 169 -1.62 -4.89 -5.62
C TYR A 169 -2.79 -5.53 -4.87
N SER A 170 -4.00 -5.20 -5.31
CA SER A 170 -5.26 -5.84 -4.92
C SER A 170 -6.25 -5.70 -6.06
N SER A 171 -6.98 -6.77 -6.37
CA SER A 171 -8.03 -6.73 -7.39
C SER A 171 -9.10 -5.68 -7.05
N ARG A 172 -9.84 -5.24 -8.06
CA ARG A 172 -10.95 -4.29 -7.85
C ARG A 172 -12.02 -4.88 -6.94
N GLU A 173 -12.27 -6.18 -7.06
CA GLU A 173 -13.19 -6.90 -6.21
C GLU A 173 -12.70 -6.94 -4.76
N ASN A 174 -11.46 -7.39 -4.52
CA ASN A 174 -10.89 -7.43 -3.17
C ASN A 174 -10.88 -6.04 -2.53
N SER A 175 -10.51 -5.00 -3.27
CA SER A 175 -10.53 -3.62 -2.79
C SER A 175 -11.93 -3.17 -2.34
N LYS A 176 -13.00 -3.61 -3.01
CA LYS A 176 -14.39 -3.32 -2.61
C LYS A 176 -14.80 -4.13 -1.37
N LEU A 177 -14.43 -5.40 -1.30
CA LEU A 177 -14.69 -6.25 -0.12
C LEU A 177 -13.99 -5.71 1.12
N CYS A 178 -12.74 -5.25 0.98
CA CYS A 178 -11.99 -4.55 2.02
C CYS A 178 -12.72 -3.29 2.50
N GLU A 179 -13.16 -2.41 1.58
CA GLU A 179 -13.90 -1.19 1.95
C GLU A 179 -15.17 -1.53 2.74
N LEU A 180 -15.96 -2.51 2.28
CA LEU A 180 -17.17 -2.97 2.94
C LEU A 180 -16.89 -3.54 4.33
N GLN A 181 -15.88 -4.41 4.46
CA GLN A 181 -15.52 -5.04 5.73
C GLN A 181 -15.01 -4.00 6.74
N LEU A 182 -14.18 -3.07 6.30
CA LEU A 182 -13.68 -1.97 7.14
C LEU A 182 -14.81 -1.05 7.60
N GLU A 183 -15.79 -0.77 6.75
CA GLU A 183 -16.97 -0.03 7.19
C GLU A 183 -17.80 -0.82 8.21
N ALA A 184 -17.96 -2.13 8.02
CA ALA A 184 -18.60 -2.97 9.03
C ALA A 184 -17.87 -2.90 10.37
N PHE A 185 -16.53 -2.93 10.36
CA PHE A 185 -15.73 -2.77 11.59
C PHE A 185 -15.91 -1.39 12.23
N PHE A 186 -16.08 -0.32 11.45
CA PHE A 186 -16.44 0.99 12.00
C PHE A 186 -17.76 0.94 12.77
N TRP A 187 -18.79 0.27 12.24
CA TRP A 187 -20.08 0.11 12.92
C TRP A 187 -20.04 -0.78 14.18
N HIS A 188 -18.95 -1.52 14.36
CA HIS A 188 -18.63 -2.31 15.55
C HIS A 188 -17.72 -1.56 16.55
N CYS A 189 -17.37 -0.29 16.32
CA CYS A 189 -16.76 0.55 17.35
C CYS A 189 -17.75 0.82 18.49
N ARG A 190 -17.24 0.92 19.73
CA ARG A 190 -18.05 0.96 20.97
C ARG A 190 -19.10 2.08 21.03
N ASP A 191 -18.89 3.16 20.30
CA ASP A 191 -19.68 4.40 20.32
C ASP A 191 -20.06 4.89 18.91
N ALA A 192 -20.04 4.01 17.90
CA ALA A 192 -20.23 4.39 16.51
C ALA A 192 -21.51 5.20 16.24
N GLU A 193 -22.64 4.79 16.82
CA GLU A 193 -23.93 5.48 16.60
C GLU A 193 -23.94 6.87 17.23
N SER A 194 -23.52 7.00 18.49
CA SER A 194 -23.52 8.28 19.21
C SER A 194 -22.53 9.28 18.58
N VAL A 195 -21.39 8.80 18.08
CA VAL A 195 -20.42 9.63 17.34
C VAL A 195 -20.99 10.09 15.99
N MET A 196 -21.72 9.22 15.27
CA MET A 196 -22.37 9.63 14.01
C MET A 196 -23.49 10.66 14.25
N GLU A 197 -24.25 10.55 15.34
CA GLU A 197 -25.23 11.57 15.73
C GLU A 197 -24.57 12.92 16.01
N LYS A 198 -23.45 12.93 16.75
CA LYS A 198 -22.64 14.14 16.98
C LYS A 198 -22.08 14.73 15.68
N ALA A 199 -21.81 13.89 14.69
CA ALA A 199 -21.39 14.28 13.35
C ALA A 199 -22.56 14.63 12.42
N GLU A 200 -23.73 14.94 12.99
CA GLU A 200 -24.94 15.44 12.30
C GLU A 200 -25.61 14.43 11.35
N MET A 201 -25.32 13.13 11.46
CA MET A 201 -26.15 12.10 10.81
C MET A 201 -27.46 11.91 11.59
N LYS A 202 -28.57 11.79 10.86
CA LYS A 202 -29.88 11.47 11.45
C LYS A 202 -29.89 10.04 12.00
N LYS A 203 -30.61 9.83 13.10
CA LYS A 203 -30.73 8.51 13.76
C LYS A 203 -31.26 7.44 12.80
N GLU A 204 -32.26 7.77 11.99
CA GLU A 204 -32.84 6.85 11.01
C GLU A 204 -31.80 6.46 9.95
N ASP A 205 -31.02 7.43 9.46
CA ASP A 205 -29.97 7.23 8.46
C ASP A 205 -28.84 6.33 9.00
N ILE A 206 -28.46 6.50 10.27
CA ILE A 206 -27.47 5.66 10.95
C ILE A 206 -27.94 4.21 10.97
N GLN A 207 -29.17 3.96 11.42
CA GLN A 207 -29.72 2.61 11.51
C GLN A 207 -29.86 1.96 10.13
N ILE A 208 -30.36 2.68 9.13
CA ILE A 208 -30.47 2.19 7.74
C ILE A 208 -29.09 1.78 7.22
N ARG A 209 -28.09 2.64 7.37
CA ARG A 209 -26.75 2.38 6.84
C ARG A 209 -26.06 1.24 7.58
N LYS A 210 -26.02 1.29 8.91
CA LYS A 210 -25.43 0.23 9.76
C LYS A 210 -26.03 -1.13 9.41
N LYS A 211 -27.36 -1.24 9.39
CA LYS A 211 -28.06 -2.49 9.06
C LYS A 211 -27.71 -2.97 7.65
N ALA A 212 -27.72 -2.08 6.66
CA ALA A 212 -27.38 -2.45 5.29
C ALA A 212 -25.94 -2.97 5.16
N ILE A 213 -24.96 -2.26 5.74
CA ILE A 213 -23.54 -2.63 5.69
C ILE A 213 -23.28 -3.95 6.40
N ILE A 214 -23.82 -4.13 7.62
CA ILE A 214 -23.65 -5.37 8.38
C ILE A 214 -24.31 -6.54 7.64
N ASN A 215 -25.50 -6.37 7.09
CA ASN A 215 -26.17 -7.44 6.33
C ASN A 215 -25.40 -7.79 5.05
N GLU A 216 -24.93 -6.80 4.29
CA GLU A 216 -24.15 -7.05 3.09
C GLU A 216 -22.82 -7.75 3.42
N ALA A 217 -22.13 -7.31 4.47
CA ALA A 217 -20.90 -7.93 4.93
C ALA A 217 -21.14 -9.38 5.40
N LYS A 218 -22.23 -9.66 6.12
CA LYS A 218 -22.63 -11.03 6.48
C LYS A 218 -22.90 -11.88 5.25
N ASN A 219 -23.69 -11.38 4.30
CA ASN A 219 -24.07 -12.10 3.07
C ASN A 219 -22.85 -12.43 2.19
N LYS A 220 -21.82 -11.59 2.22
CA LYS A 220 -20.54 -11.82 1.52
C LYS A 220 -19.52 -12.61 2.34
N GLY A 221 -19.90 -13.11 3.52
CA GLY A 221 -19.02 -13.86 4.40
C GLY A 221 -17.81 -13.07 4.88
N LEU A 222 -17.99 -11.76 5.16
CA LEU A 222 -16.96 -10.84 5.64
C LEU A 222 -17.03 -10.60 7.17
N LEU A 223 -18.00 -11.20 7.85
CA LEU A 223 -18.21 -11.10 9.30
C LEU A 223 -18.12 -12.48 9.99
N ASP A 224 -17.09 -13.24 9.61
CA ASP A 224 -16.66 -14.43 10.36
C ASP A 224 -15.96 -13.98 11.64
N TYR A 225 -16.73 -13.88 12.74
CA TYR A 225 -16.23 -13.33 14.00
C TYR A 225 -15.05 -14.11 14.57
N LYS A 226 -14.99 -15.43 14.36
CA LYS A 226 -13.84 -16.23 14.80
C LYS A 226 -12.57 -15.76 14.09
N LYS A 227 -12.59 -15.65 12.77
CA LYS A 227 -11.43 -15.15 12.00
C LYS A 227 -11.04 -13.73 12.37
N ILE A 228 -12.03 -12.87 12.65
CA ILE A 228 -11.81 -11.47 13.02
C ILE A 228 -11.13 -11.36 14.39
N VAL A 229 -11.58 -12.16 15.37
CA VAL A 229 -10.98 -12.21 16.70
C VAL A 229 -9.58 -12.83 16.64
N ASP A 230 -9.40 -13.94 15.92
CA ASP A 230 -8.09 -14.58 15.71
C ASP A 230 -7.10 -13.61 15.06
N ALA A 231 -7.57 -12.73 14.17
CA ALA A 231 -6.78 -11.68 13.53
C ALA A 231 -6.55 -10.42 14.39
N ARG A 232 -7.06 -10.38 15.63
CA ARG A 232 -6.98 -9.23 16.56
C ARG A 232 -7.65 -7.96 16.02
N ILE A 233 -8.73 -8.10 15.25
CA ILE A 233 -9.50 -6.98 14.71
C ILE A 233 -10.67 -6.60 15.63
N MET A 234 -11.28 -7.60 16.29
CA MET A 234 -12.29 -7.41 17.32
C MET A 234 -11.93 -8.21 18.58
N ASN A 235 -12.50 -7.81 19.72
CA ASN A 235 -12.48 -8.60 20.94
C ASN A 235 -13.60 -9.68 20.93
N TYR A 236 -13.68 -10.46 22.01
CA TYR A 236 -14.68 -11.52 22.17
C TYR A 236 -16.12 -10.99 22.24
N ASP A 237 -16.32 -9.73 22.63
CA ASP A 237 -17.61 -9.04 22.63
C ASP A 237 -17.98 -8.44 21.26
N HIS A 238 -17.18 -8.72 20.23
CA HIS A 238 -17.35 -8.22 18.86
C HIS A 238 -17.28 -6.69 18.74
N ILE A 239 -16.49 -6.07 19.61
CA ILE A 239 -16.13 -4.65 19.53
C ILE A 239 -14.81 -4.53 18.79
N THR A 240 -14.72 -3.59 17.84
CA THR A 240 -13.50 -3.33 17.09
C THR A 240 -12.39 -2.81 18.00
N ILE A 241 -11.20 -3.42 17.91
CA ILE A 241 -10.04 -3.10 18.73
C ILE A 241 -8.83 -2.68 17.89
N CYS A 242 -7.87 -2.02 18.50
CA CYS A 242 -6.55 -1.81 17.91
C CYS A 242 -5.76 -3.14 17.88
N PRO A 243 -5.27 -3.62 16.72
CA PRO A 243 -4.57 -4.91 16.63
C PRO A 243 -3.30 -5.02 17.46
N LEU A 244 -2.64 -3.89 17.77
CA LEU A 244 -1.42 -3.89 18.58
C LEU A 244 -1.72 -3.82 20.08
N CYS A 245 -2.39 -2.74 20.54
CA CYS A 245 -2.62 -2.49 21.96
C CYS A 245 -3.87 -3.17 22.53
N LEU A 246 -4.73 -3.77 21.68
CA LEU A 246 -5.97 -4.46 22.06
C LEU A 246 -7.07 -3.59 22.67
N GLU A 247 -6.85 -2.28 22.79
CA GLU A 247 -7.88 -1.35 23.26
C GLU A 247 -9.03 -1.23 22.26
N GLU A 248 -10.25 -1.13 22.78
CA GLU A 248 -11.45 -0.84 22.00
C GLU A 248 -11.34 0.51 21.31
N LEU A 249 -11.63 0.51 20.02
CA LEU A 249 -11.63 1.73 19.23
C LEU A 249 -12.93 2.49 19.41
N SER A 250 -12.79 3.77 19.75
CA SER A 250 -13.86 4.75 19.59
C SER A 250 -13.96 5.20 18.12
N ALA A 251 -15.18 5.33 17.63
CA ALA A 251 -15.50 5.92 16.34
C ALA A 251 -15.07 7.39 16.24
N GLU A 252 -14.92 8.08 17.37
CA GLU A 252 -14.47 9.48 17.46
C GLU A 252 -13.09 9.65 16.77
N GLY A 253 -12.20 8.67 16.93
CA GLY A 253 -10.86 8.69 16.36
C GLY A 253 -10.80 8.68 14.82
N PHE A 254 -11.94 8.48 14.14
CA PHE A 254 -12.05 8.59 12.68
C PHE A 254 -12.38 10.01 12.20
N ILE A 255 -12.91 10.85 13.10
CA ILE A 255 -13.42 12.19 12.80
C ILE A 255 -12.54 13.25 13.46
N THR A 256 -11.94 12.94 14.60
CA THR A 256 -11.14 13.87 15.39
C THR A 256 -9.65 13.74 15.04
N ASN A 257 -9.00 14.89 14.82
CA ASN A 257 -7.57 14.94 14.50
C ASN A 257 -6.74 14.64 15.76
N LEU A 258 -5.48 14.25 15.60
CA LEU A 258 -4.57 14.06 16.73
C LEU A 258 -4.31 15.39 17.43
N ASP A 259 -4.37 15.37 18.77
CA ASP A 259 -3.93 16.51 19.58
C ASP A 259 -2.43 16.71 19.41
N ILE A 260 -2.01 17.95 19.19
CA ILE A 260 -0.61 18.32 19.02
C ILE A 260 -0.11 18.79 20.38
N PRO A 261 0.95 18.16 20.94
CA PRO A 261 1.57 18.64 22.16
C PRO A 261 2.01 20.10 22.01
N GLU A 262 1.72 20.90 23.03
CA GLU A 262 2.04 22.34 23.07
C GLU A 262 3.53 22.58 22.72
N GLY A 263 3.79 23.53 21.81
CA GLY A 263 5.15 23.88 21.36
C GLY A 263 5.70 23.06 20.19
N ARG A 264 4.96 22.10 19.61
CA ARG A 264 5.35 21.45 18.34
C ARG A 264 4.66 22.07 17.13
N GLU A 265 5.44 22.56 16.16
CA GLU A 265 4.94 22.83 14.81
C GLU A 265 4.90 21.52 14.00
N VAL A 266 3.69 21.04 13.68
CA VAL A 266 3.51 19.87 12.82
C VAL A 266 2.91 20.33 11.49
N PRO A 267 3.58 20.10 10.34
CA PRO A 267 3.08 20.55 9.03
C PRO A 267 1.75 19.93 8.58
N ASP A 268 1.37 18.75 9.11
CA ASP A 268 0.14 18.04 8.75
C ASP A 268 -0.80 17.90 9.94
N LEU A 269 -1.79 18.79 10.02
CA LEU A 269 -2.83 18.83 11.04
C LEU A 269 -3.99 17.85 10.76
N THR A 270 -3.91 17.00 9.73
CA THR A 270 -5.05 16.24 9.20
C THR A 270 -5.07 14.75 9.58
N VAL A 271 -4.07 14.30 10.33
CA VAL A 271 -3.98 12.91 10.78
C VAL A 271 -4.97 12.69 11.93
N THR A 272 -5.84 11.69 11.79
CA THR A 272 -6.77 11.31 12.87
C THR A 272 -6.20 10.17 13.70
N GLN A 273 -6.80 9.95 14.88
CA GLN A 273 -6.36 8.95 15.84
C GLN A 273 -6.42 7.51 15.31
N ASN A 274 -7.41 7.15 14.47
CA ASN A 274 -7.58 5.81 13.91
C ASN A 274 -7.21 5.75 12.42
N ASN A 275 -6.42 4.76 12.03
CA ASN A 275 -5.95 4.54 10.65
C ASN A 275 -6.06 3.08 10.21
N LEU A 276 -6.00 2.88 8.89
CA LEU A 276 -5.96 1.54 8.28
C LEU A 276 -4.74 0.77 8.79
N PHE A 277 -4.97 -0.41 9.32
CA PHE A 277 -3.96 -1.30 9.89
C PHE A 277 -3.87 -2.57 9.05
N HIS A 278 -2.66 -3.01 8.70
CA HIS A 278 -2.45 -4.33 8.09
C HIS A 278 -2.05 -5.30 9.19
N ILE A 279 -2.79 -6.40 9.34
CA ILE A 279 -2.54 -7.42 10.37
C ILE A 279 -1.24 -8.17 10.07
N GLN A 280 -1.14 -8.69 8.84
CA GLN A 280 0.10 -9.17 8.24
C GLN A 280 0.67 -8.13 7.29
N PRO A 281 2.01 -7.95 7.28
CA PRO A 281 2.66 -6.94 6.48
C PRO A 281 2.46 -7.19 4.99
N VAL A 282 2.51 -6.10 4.22
CA VAL A 282 2.35 -6.15 2.76
C VAL A 282 3.71 -6.44 2.14
N THR A 283 3.91 -7.69 1.72
CA THR A 283 5.18 -8.18 1.16
C THR A 283 5.01 -8.70 -0.27
N TYR A 284 6.12 -8.78 -1.01
CA TYR A 284 6.11 -9.27 -2.39
C TYR A 284 5.59 -10.71 -2.49
N GLY A 285 4.57 -10.93 -3.32
CA GLY A 285 4.00 -12.25 -3.61
C GLY A 285 2.84 -12.70 -2.69
N GLU A 286 2.57 -11.99 -1.59
CA GLU A 286 1.52 -12.37 -0.63
C GLU A 286 0.17 -11.70 -0.90
N TYR A 287 0.17 -10.57 -1.63
CA TYR A 287 -1.01 -9.79 -1.99
C TYR A 287 -1.94 -9.51 -0.79
N ASN A 288 -1.32 -9.10 0.31
CA ASN A 288 -1.95 -9.04 1.64
C ASN A 288 -2.97 -7.89 1.82
N HIS A 289 -3.22 -7.06 0.81
CA HIS A 289 -4.33 -6.10 0.86
C HIS A 289 -5.65 -6.78 0.49
N LYS A 290 -6.21 -7.55 1.44
CA LYS A 290 -7.39 -8.41 1.26
C LYS A 290 -8.24 -8.47 2.55
N PRO A 291 -9.52 -8.89 2.49
CA PRO A 291 -10.34 -9.08 3.67
C PRO A 291 -9.67 -9.96 4.71
N TYR A 292 -9.99 -9.74 5.99
CA TYR A 292 -9.40 -10.39 7.16
C TYR A 292 -7.90 -10.11 7.41
N ASN A 293 -7.23 -9.36 6.54
CA ASN A 293 -5.88 -8.85 6.80
C ASN A 293 -5.85 -7.34 7.04
N LEU A 294 -6.99 -6.66 6.96
CA LEU A 294 -7.12 -5.25 7.23
C LEU A 294 -7.97 -5.03 8.47
N GLY A 295 -7.60 -4.06 9.28
CA GLY A 295 -8.38 -3.59 10.41
C GLY A 295 -8.24 -2.09 10.59
N TRP A 296 -8.88 -1.58 11.64
CA TRP A 296 -8.62 -0.24 12.14
C TRP A 296 -7.68 -0.32 13.34
N GLY A 297 -6.86 0.71 13.55
CA GLY A 297 -6.04 0.78 14.75
C GLY A 297 -5.52 2.19 15.00
N HIS A 298 -5.02 2.41 16.21
CA HIS A 298 -4.46 3.69 16.59
C HIS A 298 -3.27 4.08 15.70
N HIS A 299 -3.18 5.36 15.34
CA HIS A 299 -2.13 5.92 14.51
C HIS A 299 -0.76 5.61 15.07
N TYR A 300 -0.56 5.87 16.37
CA TYR A 300 0.71 5.61 17.04
C TYR A 300 1.11 4.13 16.97
N CYS A 301 0.15 3.22 17.23
CA CYS A 301 0.38 1.78 17.12
C CYS A 301 0.82 1.37 15.70
N ASN A 302 0.16 1.94 14.68
CA ASN A 302 0.49 1.67 13.27
C ASN A 302 1.88 2.19 12.90
N VAL A 303 2.28 3.35 13.43
CA VAL A 303 3.62 3.93 13.26
C VAL A 303 4.70 3.11 13.95
N VAL A 304 4.37 2.37 15.01
CA VAL A 304 5.31 1.47 15.68
C VAL A 304 5.46 0.15 14.91
N VAL A 305 4.36 -0.46 14.45
CA VAL A 305 4.41 -1.72 13.68
C VAL A 305 5.01 -1.53 12.28
N ARG A 306 4.73 -0.42 11.60
CA ARG A 306 5.29 -0.09 10.27
C ARG A 306 5.11 -1.20 9.24
N GLU A 307 6.20 -1.89 8.90
CA GLU A 307 6.28 -2.91 7.85
C GLU A 307 6.71 -4.28 8.41
N ILE A 308 6.82 -4.41 9.74
CA ILE A 308 7.05 -5.69 10.41
C ILE A 308 5.73 -6.29 10.89
N SER A 309 5.74 -7.57 11.25
CA SER A 309 4.54 -8.22 11.79
C SER A 309 4.21 -7.74 13.21
N ILE A 310 2.95 -7.86 13.62
CA ILE A 310 2.54 -7.57 15.00
C ILE A 310 3.33 -8.44 15.99
N SER A 311 3.55 -9.72 15.67
CA SER A 311 4.30 -10.64 16.54
C SER A 311 5.76 -10.20 16.71
N ASP A 312 6.44 -9.82 15.62
CA ASP A 312 7.82 -9.38 15.69
C ASP A 312 7.96 -8.03 16.41
N THR A 313 6.97 -7.15 16.26
CA THR A 313 6.89 -5.89 17.01
C THR A 313 6.83 -6.16 18.52
N LEU A 314 5.98 -7.09 18.96
CA LEU A 314 5.86 -7.44 20.37
C LEU A 314 7.15 -8.07 20.93
N LYS A 315 7.80 -8.94 20.16
CA LYS A 315 9.11 -9.51 20.55
C LYS A 315 10.17 -8.42 20.70
N TRP A 316 10.22 -7.47 19.77
CA TRP A 316 11.14 -6.35 19.84
C TRP A 316 10.86 -5.46 21.05
N MET A 317 9.59 -5.14 21.34
CA MET A 317 9.21 -4.38 22.53
C MET A 317 9.67 -5.08 23.81
N GLN A 318 9.46 -6.40 23.91
CA GLN A 318 9.91 -7.18 25.06
C GLN A 318 11.43 -7.12 25.22
N TYR A 319 12.18 -7.30 24.13
CA TYR A 319 13.63 -7.18 24.13
C TYR A 319 14.10 -5.80 24.63
N VAL A 320 13.46 -4.71 24.19
CA VAL A 320 13.78 -3.35 24.65
C VAL A 320 13.53 -3.22 26.16
N LEU A 321 12.40 -3.73 26.66
CA LEU A 321 12.09 -3.71 28.10
C LEU A 321 13.12 -4.48 28.92
N ASP A 322 13.53 -5.66 28.44
CA ASP A 322 14.51 -6.51 29.13
C ASP A 322 15.88 -5.81 29.20
N LYS A 323 16.34 -5.21 28.09
CA LYS A 323 17.60 -4.44 28.08
C LYS A 323 17.60 -3.25 29.04
N ASN A 324 16.48 -2.54 29.16
CA ASN A 324 16.37 -1.43 30.10
C ASN A 324 16.39 -1.92 31.56
N LYS A 325 15.71 -3.04 31.86
CA LYS A 325 15.75 -3.65 33.20
C LYS A 325 17.17 -4.09 33.57
N ASP A 326 17.89 -4.72 32.65
CA ASP A 326 19.28 -5.14 32.88
C ASP A 326 20.19 -3.94 33.15
N PHE A 327 20.03 -2.85 32.39
CA PHE A 327 20.78 -1.62 32.62
C PHE A 327 20.50 -1.04 34.02
N THR A 328 19.23 -0.89 34.41
CA THR A 328 18.85 -0.37 35.73
C THR A 328 19.38 -1.25 36.87
N ARG A 329 19.38 -2.58 36.70
CA ARG A 329 19.92 -3.53 37.70
C ARG A 329 21.44 -3.43 37.86
N ASN A 330 22.17 -3.15 36.79
CA ASN A 330 23.62 -2.98 36.84
C ASN A 330 24.05 -1.57 37.30
N SER A 331 23.10 -0.64 37.38
CA SER A 331 23.29 0.72 37.91
C SER A 331 22.87 0.88 39.37
N GLN A 332 22.35 -0.17 40.00
CA GLN A 332 22.07 -0.27 41.44
C GLN A 332 23.12 -1.14 42.10
#